data_AF-A0A1S3QPA1-F1
#
_entry.id   AF-A0A1S3QPA1-F1
#
_cell.length_a   1.000
_cell.length_b   1.000
_cell.length_c   1.000
_cell.angle_alpha   90.00
_cell.angle_beta   90.00
_cell.angle_gamma   90.00
#
_symmetry.space_group_name_H-M   'P 1'
#
loop_
_entity.id
_entity.type
_entity.pdbx_description
1 polymer ?
#
loop_
_entity_poly.entity_id
_entity_poly.type
_entity_poly.pdbx_seq_one_letter_code
_entity_poly.pdbx_strand_id
1 'polypeptide(L)'
;YGSGSGPIPTHYYCVITSCLDFTQAEDICSGPLSSSAFILPHRSDNDESCNSSEEESKWVEDLMKLHTARVRDVEILTGLDFYRRTSRSYPEILSLKTHMHTYESEI
;
A
#
# COMPACT_ATOMS: atom_id res chain seq x y z
N TYR A 1 -33.07 -20.04 -1.14
CA TYR A 1 -31.65 -19.97 -1.51
C TYR A 1 -31.20 -18.53 -1.33
N GLY A 2 -30.53 -18.21 -0.21
CA GLY A 2 -30.03 -16.86 0.03
C GLY A 2 -28.91 -16.57 -0.96
N SER A 3 -29.14 -15.63 -1.88
CA SER A 3 -28.09 -15.10 -2.74
C SER A 3 -27.09 -14.36 -1.84
N GLY A 4 -25.94 -14.99 -1.59
CA GLY A 4 -24.88 -14.41 -0.79
C GLY A 4 -24.37 -13.12 -1.42
N SER A 5 -24.75 -11.97 -0.86
CA SER A 5 -24.14 -10.69 -1.15
C SER A 5 -23.42 -10.26 0.12
N GLY A 6 -22.12 -10.55 0.18
CA GLY A 6 -21.25 -9.90 1.14
C GLY A 6 -21.13 -8.40 0.81
N PRO A 7 -20.78 -7.55 1.78
CA PRO A 7 -20.54 -6.15 1.51
C PRO A 7 -19.41 -6.00 0.46
N ILE A 8 -19.63 -5.13 -0.52
CA ILE A 8 -18.65 -4.82 -1.56
C ILE A 8 -17.73 -3.70 -1.04
N PRO A 9 -16.40 -3.91 -0.94
CA PRO A 9 -15.48 -2.86 -0.52
C PRO A 9 -15.47 -1.69 -1.49
N THR A 10 -15.29 -0.46 -0.98
CA THR A 10 -15.10 0.73 -1.82
C THR A 10 -13.67 0.85 -2.33
N HIS A 11 -12.70 0.35 -1.55
CA HIS A 11 -11.28 0.32 -1.88
C HIS A 11 -10.66 -0.98 -1.38
N TYR A 12 -9.58 -1.39 -2.03
CA TYR A 12 -8.67 -2.41 -1.53
C TYR A 12 -7.37 -1.74 -1.07
N TYR A 13 -6.80 -2.22 0.03
CA TYR A 13 -5.50 -1.73 0.48
C TYR A 13 -4.41 -2.79 0.31
N CYS A 14 -3.20 -2.34 0.07
CA CYS A 14 -2.00 -3.17 0.10
C CYS A 14 -0.94 -2.45 0.92
N VAL A 15 -0.28 -3.14 1.85
CA VAL A 15 0.86 -2.62 2.61
C VAL A 15 2.03 -3.56 2.36
N ILE A 16 3.07 -3.04 1.71
CA ILE A 16 4.29 -3.76 1.40
C ILE A 16 5.36 -3.25 2.36
N THR A 17 6.02 -4.16 3.08
CA THR A 17 7.12 -3.84 3.98
C THR A 17 8.34 -4.64 3.58
N SER A 18 9.50 -3.99 3.53
CA SER A 18 10.78 -4.61 3.23
C SER A 18 11.88 -4.02 4.13
N CYS A 19 13.03 -4.69 4.15
CA CYS A 19 14.24 -4.10 4.71
C CYS A 19 14.84 -3.13 3.68
N LEU A 20 15.33 -1.98 4.12
CA LEU A 20 16.09 -1.08 3.25
C LEU A 20 17.38 -1.76 2.75
N ASP A 21 17.94 -2.66 3.55
CA ASP A 21 18.99 -3.58 3.14
C ASP A 21 18.37 -4.81 2.46
N PHE A 22 18.40 -4.84 1.12
CA PHE A 22 17.83 -5.91 0.31
C PHE A 22 18.47 -7.29 0.53
N THR A 23 19.56 -7.39 1.29
CA THR A 23 20.19 -8.67 1.64
C THR A 23 19.48 -9.39 2.78
N GLN A 24 18.60 -8.70 3.52
CA GLN A 24 17.88 -9.24 4.68
C GLN A 24 16.38 -9.31 4.40
N ALA A 25 15.76 -10.40 4.85
CA ALA A 25 14.31 -10.50 4.91
C ALA A 25 13.75 -9.58 6.02
N GLU A 26 12.47 -9.21 5.91
CA GLU A 26 11.82 -8.27 6.83
C GLU A 26 11.83 -8.75 8.29
N ASP A 27 11.72 -10.06 8.50
CA ASP A 27 11.65 -10.70 9.82
C ASP A 27 12.98 -10.64 10.60
N ILE A 28 14.11 -10.62 9.89
CA ILE A 28 15.46 -10.54 10.46
C ILE A 28 16.15 -9.20 10.21
N CYS A 29 15.44 -8.24 9.59
CA CYS A 29 15.98 -6.95 9.23
C CYS A 29 16.50 -6.23 10.47
N SER A 30 17.82 -5.98 10.50
CA SER A 30 18.51 -5.19 11.53
C SER A 30 18.59 -3.70 11.16
N GLY A 31 18.57 -3.39 9.87
CA GLY A 31 18.54 -2.03 9.31
C GLY A 31 17.18 -1.34 9.37
N PRO A 32 17.03 -0.16 8.76
CA PRO A 32 15.74 0.53 8.67
C PRO A 32 14.73 -0.28 7.86
N LEU A 33 13.47 -0.30 8.31
CA LEU A 33 12.36 -0.81 7.51
C LEU A 33 11.93 0.24 6.50
N SER A 34 11.52 -0.22 5.32
CA SER A 34 10.85 0.57 4.30
C SER A 34 9.44 0.05 4.11
N SER A 35 8.48 0.95 3.94
CA SER A 35 7.08 0.58 3.69
C SER A 35 6.46 1.43 2.59
N SER A 36 5.73 0.78 1.70
CA SER A 36 4.87 1.43 0.71
C SER A 36 3.46 0.90 0.87
N ALA A 37 2.47 1.78 0.81
CA ALA A 37 1.07 1.40 0.91
C ALA A 37 0.26 1.97 -0.23
N PHE A 38 -0.82 1.27 -0.60
CA PHE A 38 -1.72 1.64 -1.67
C PHE A 38 -3.16 1.53 -1.19
N ILE A 39 -4.02 2.45 -1.63
CA ILE A 39 -5.47 2.39 -1.42
C ILE A 39 -6.12 2.47 -2.80
N LEU A 40 -6.37 1.31 -3.39
CA LEU A 40 -6.83 1.17 -4.77
C LEU A 40 -8.37 1.28 -4.83
N PRO A 41 -8.93 2.16 -5.66
CA PRO A 41 -10.37 2.29 -5.80
C PRO A 41 -10.97 1.03 -6.43
N HIS A 42 -12.05 0.52 -5.84
CA HIS A 42 -12.80 -0.60 -6.41
C HIS A 42 -13.91 -0.06 -7.31
N ARG A 43 -13.62 -0.01 -8.61
CA ARG A 43 -14.54 0.47 -9.65
C ARG A 43 -14.91 -0.64 -10.62
N SER A 44 -16.05 -0.48 -11.30
CA SER A 44 -16.51 -1.38 -12.36
C SER A 44 -15.80 -1.19 -13.70
N ASP A 45 -15.09 -0.07 -13.87
CA ASP A 45 -14.39 0.37 -15.07
C ASP A 45 -12.99 0.90 -14.73
N ASN A 46 -12.13 0.97 -15.74
CA ASN A 46 -10.78 1.54 -15.66
C ASN A 46 -10.73 2.92 -16.35
N ASP A 47 -11.83 3.68 -16.32
CA ASP A 47 -11.93 4.99 -16.98
C ASP A 47 -10.95 6.02 -16.38
N GLU A 48 -10.51 5.81 -15.13
CA GLU A 48 -9.44 6.60 -14.51
C GLU A 48 -8.10 6.47 -15.25
N SER A 49 -7.84 5.30 -15.83
CA SER A 49 -6.70 5.04 -16.72
C SER A 49 -7.03 5.35 -18.18
N CYS A 50 -8.09 6.13 -18.44
CA CYS A 50 -8.56 6.53 -19.77
C CYS A 50 -8.85 5.36 -20.72
N ASN A 51 -9.19 4.17 -20.20
CA ASN A 51 -9.26 2.92 -20.97
C ASN A 51 -8.05 2.76 -21.90
N SER A 52 -6.86 2.98 -21.35
CA SER A 52 -5.59 2.95 -22.07
C SER A 52 -5.49 1.71 -22.95
N SER A 53 -5.12 1.91 -24.22
CA SER A 53 -4.79 0.83 -25.14
C SER A 53 -3.36 0.32 -24.97
N GLU A 54 -2.62 0.85 -23.99
CA GLU A 54 -1.28 0.37 -23.64
C GLU A 54 -1.32 -1.01 -22.99
N GLU A 55 -0.14 -1.59 -22.86
CA GLU A 55 0.03 -2.84 -22.15
C GLU A 55 -0.45 -2.71 -20.69
N GLU A 56 -1.20 -3.70 -20.20
CA GLU A 56 -1.74 -3.71 -18.84
C GLU A 56 -0.66 -3.49 -17.77
N SER A 57 0.55 -3.99 -18.02
CA SER A 57 1.69 -3.80 -17.12
C SER A 57 2.04 -2.32 -16.88
N LYS A 58 1.79 -1.43 -17.85
CA LYS A 58 2.15 -0.01 -17.76
C LYS A 58 1.10 0.82 -17.04
N TRP A 59 -0.13 0.82 -17.55
CA TRP A 59 -1.17 1.69 -16.99
C TRP A 59 -1.59 1.27 -15.58
N VAL A 60 -1.48 -0.03 -15.25
CA VAL A 60 -1.73 -0.53 -13.89
C VAL A 60 -0.68 0.00 -12.92
N GLU A 61 0.60 0.01 -13.32
CA GLU A 61 1.67 0.54 -12.50
C GLU A 61 1.46 2.03 -12.22
N ASP A 62 1.14 2.82 -13.24
CA ASP A 62 0.85 4.26 -13.09
C ASP A 62 -0.35 4.51 -12.18
N LEU A 63 -1.42 3.72 -12.33
CA LEU A 63 -2.59 3.79 -11.47
C LEU A 63 -2.23 3.46 -10.01
N MET A 64 -1.42 2.43 -9.78
CA MET A 64 -0.95 2.08 -8.43
C MET A 64 -0.09 3.20 -7.84
N LYS A 65 0.84 3.77 -8.62
CA LYS A 65 1.67 4.90 -8.19
C LYS A 65 0.82 6.11 -7.79
N LEU A 66 -0.24 6.42 -8.56
CA LEU A 66 -1.18 7.50 -8.26
C LEU A 66 -1.93 7.28 -6.93
N HIS A 67 -2.29 6.03 -6.62
CA HIS A 67 -3.04 5.64 -5.42
C HIS A 67 -2.15 5.23 -4.25
N THR A 68 -0.93 5.77 -4.20
CA THR A 68 -0.01 5.58 -3.07
C THR A 68 -0.56 6.30 -1.83
N ALA A 69 -0.42 5.65 -0.68
CA ALA A 69 -0.91 6.13 0.61
C ALA A 69 0.12 5.87 1.72
N ARG A 70 -0.12 6.46 2.89
CA ARG A 70 0.64 6.12 4.10
C ARG A 70 0.02 4.89 4.74
N VAL A 71 0.81 4.11 5.48
CA VAL A 71 0.26 3.02 6.32
C VAL A 71 -0.77 3.58 7.30
N ARG A 72 -0.56 4.81 7.79
CA ARG A 72 -1.51 5.49 8.67
C ARG A 72 -2.89 5.72 8.02
N ASP A 73 -2.95 5.97 6.72
CA ASP A 73 -4.23 6.18 6.01
C ASP A 73 -5.02 4.86 5.96
N VAL A 74 -4.32 3.75 5.73
CA VAL A 74 -4.90 2.40 5.80
C VAL A 74 -5.44 2.09 7.20
N GLU A 75 -4.69 2.40 8.26
CA GLU A 75 -5.16 2.22 9.65
C GLU A 75 -6.45 2.99 9.93
N ILE A 76 -6.53 4.24 9.46
CA ILE A 76 -7.70 5.09 9.66
C ILE A 76 -8.92 4.52 8.93
N LEU A 77 -8.78 4.05 7.68
CA LEU A 77 -9.88 3.50 6.90
C LEU A 77 -10.37 2.13 7.39
N THR A 78 -9.46 1.32 7.93
CA THR A 78 -9.74 -0.09 8.28
C THR A 78 -9.98 -0.31 9.77
N GLY A 79 -9.55 0.62 10.62
CA GLY A 79 -9.53 0.43 12.08
C GLY A 79 -8.46 -0.55 12.56
N LEU A 80 -7.52 -0.95 11.71
CA LEU A 80 -6.39 -1.81 12.05
C LEU A 80 -5.24 -1.02 12.68
N ASP A 81 -4.31 -1.74 13.29
CA ASP A 81 -3.08 -1.20 13.90
C ASP A 81 -1.89 -2.09 13.50
N PHE A 82 -1.08 -1.61 12.55
CA PHE A 82 0.05 -2.35 11.99
C PHE A 82 1.30 -2.21 12.88
N TYR A 83 2.26 -3.12 12.72
CA TYR A 83 3.55 -3.11 13.42
C TYR A 83 3.49 -3.14 14.97
N ARG A 84 2.43 -3.70 15.57
CA ARG A 84 2.31 -3.81 17.04
C ARG A 84 3.36 -4.72 17.70
N ARG A 85 3.82 -5.76 16.98
CA ARG A 85 4.82 -6.73 17.46
C ARG A 85 6.13 -6.50 16.73
N THR A 86 6.81 -5.43 17.09
CA THR A 86 8.10 -5.05 16.51
C THR A 86 9.11 -4.78 17.63
N SER A 87 10.39 -5.03 17.36
CA SER A 87 11.50 -4.71 18.26
C SER A 87 11.94 -3.24 18.15
N ARG A 88 11.35 -2.48 17.22
CA ARG A 88 11.67 -1.07 16.93
C ARG A 88 11.06 -0.12 17.95
N SER A 89 11.67 1.06 18.08
CA SER A 89 11.16 2.09 18.97
C SER A 89 9.86 2.69 18.45
N TYR A 90 9.02 3.19 19.37
CA TYR A 90 7.74 3.79 19.00
C TYR A 90 7.86 4.98 18.02
N PRO A 91 8.81 5.92 18.17
CA PRO A 91 9.00 7.00 17.20
C PRO A 91 9.38 6.51 15.80
N GLU A 92 10.20 5.45 15.68
CA GLU A 92 10.57 4.87 14.39
C GLU A 92 9.33 4.29 13.69
N ILE A 93 8.47 3.59 14.44
CA ILE A 93 7.23 3.03 13.88
C ILE A 93 6.25 4.11 13.48
N LEU A 94 6.11 5.19 14.27
CA LEU A 94 5.29 6.32 13.87
C LEU A 94 5.82 6.99 12.60
N SER A 95 7.14 7.20 12.52
CA SER A 95 7.78 7.74 11.33
C SER A 95 7.49 6.87 10.11
N LEU A 96 7.68 5.55 10.22
CA LEU A 96 7.37 4.57 9.19
C LEU A 96 5.91 4.65 8.75
N LYS A 97 4.97 4.69 9.70
CA LYS A 97 3.52 4.75 9.42
C LYS A 97 3.10 6.04 8.72
N THR A 98 3.78 7.16 9.00
CA THR A 98 3.47 8.49 8.44
C THR A 98 4.21 8.82 7.16
N HIS A 99 5.24 8.04 6.80
CA HIS A 99 5.98 8.23 5.57
C HIS A 99 5.09 7.89 4.35
N MET A 100 5.14 8.76 3.33
CA MET A 100 4.50 8.54 2.05
C MET A 100 5.59 8.31 1.02
N HIS A 101 5.58 7.13 0.41
CA HIS A 101 6.50 6.84 -0.68
C HIS A 101 6.07 7.62 -1.93
N THR A 102 7.02 8.23 -2.65
CA THR A 102 6.77 8.98 -3.87
C THR A 102 7.61 8.42 -5.00
N TYR A 103 7.02 8.34 -6.19
CA TYR A 103 7.64 7.77 -7.39
C TYR A 103 8.18 8.85 -8.34
N GLU A 104 8.34 10.09 -7.88
CA GLU A 104 8.77 11.23 -8.71
C GLU A 104 10.15 11.02 -9.36
N SER A 105 11.01 10.20 -8.74
CA SER A 105 12.35 9.89 -9.27
C SER A 105 12.37 8.84 -10.39
N GLU A 106 11.24 8.20 -10.67
CA GLU A 106 11.10 7.17 -11.71
C GLU A 106 10.43 7.70 -12.99
N ILE A 107 10.04 8.98 -13.00
CA ILE A 107 9.44 9.70 -14.13
C ILE A 107 10.53 10.40 -14.92
#